data_AF-A0A358CY09-F1
#
_entry.id   AF-A0A358CY09-F1
#
_cell.length_a   1.000
_cell.length_b   1.000
_cell.length_c   1.000
_cell.angle_alpha   90.00
_cell.angle_beta   90.00
_cell.angle_gamma   90.00
#
_symmetry.space_group_name_H-M   'P 1'
#
loop_
_entity.id
_entity.type
_entity.pdbx_description
1 polymer ?
#
loop_
_entity_poly.entity_id
_entity_poly.type
_entity_poly.pdbx_seq_one_letter_code
_entity_poly.pdbx_strand_id
1 'polypeptide(L)'
;MLIRISGRLARRLFAVLLALTLTGACSSATDNPENVGPESASPVGLVESTLPPSQVPSEQSIPDDSSKLSETGSTQLSCELREMEEGIRCVADGIPAGVDYFWDSTLPGTAIPGTDGSLVYEISSLQAGSAKQAVEVVLRLCKEGICDDVSVSVDLTANNPQANETKNPDSAEGSNKNQSEEAEPLAGSNLDNCPTNFDGWLTTFPLEDHRVITEVGPPGRIDPDDLRGHGYFRMPQGTNALEVRMPVDGILYMGSNHLGRTFDGSSLELQYRLEFQTKCEGIRFRFDHIREPIKAIVELFGPEPKDDSRGISIGPMAFKEGDLIATQIGFLVDGNAFFDFGIYDDLKRVSTAQDPGFYN
;
A
#
# COMPACT_ATOMS: atom_id res chain seq x y z
N MET A 1 -68.65 -4.21 5.39
CA MET A 1 -69.23 -5.05 4.31
C MET A 1 -68.15 -5.20 3.24
N LEU A 2 -67.50 -6.36 3.19
CA LEU A 2 -66.51 -6.74 2.17
C LEU A 2 -67.24 -7.28 0.93
N ILE A 3 -66.66 -7.11 -0.26
CA ILE A 3 -66.30 -8.18 -1.23
C ILE A 3 -65.42 -7.60 -2.35
N ARG A 4 -64.42 -8.40 -2.75
CA ARG A 4 -63.31 -8.21 -3.70
C ARG A 4 -63.79 -8.21 -5.18
N ILE A 5 -62.99 -7.78 -6.18
CA ILE A 5 -62.09 -8.68 -6.96
C ILE A 5 -61.24 -7.90 -8.01
N SER A 6 -59.92 -8.22 -8.00
CA SER A 6 -58.87 -8.34 -9.05
C SER A 6 -58.50 -7.26 -10.10
N GLY A 7 -57.18 -7.12 -10.30
CA GLY A 7 -56.58 -7.15 -11.66
C GLY A 7 -55.46 -6.13 -11.94
N ARG A 8 -54.19 -6.56 -11.84
CA ARG A 8 -52.97 -5.85 -12.30
C ARG A 8 -52.93 -5.75 -13.83
N LEU A 9 -52.44 -4.64 -14.41
CA LEU A 9 -51.68 -4.66 -15.67
C LEU A 9 -51.01 -3.32 -16.00
N ALA A 10 -49.66 -3.31 -16.09
CA ALA A 10 -48.90 -2.51 -17.06
C ALA A 10 -47.43 -2.96 -17.10
N ARG A 11 -47.14 -3.89 -18.00
CA ARG A 11 -45.86 -4.05 -18.71
C ARG A 11 -46.22 -4.00 -20.19
N ARG A 12 -45.42 -3.36 -21.04
CA ARG A 12 -44.76 -3.99 -22.22
C ARG A 12 -44.07 -2.96 -23.12
N LEU A 13 -42.79 -3.26 -23.39
CA LEU A 13 -42.04 -2.91 -24.60
C LEU A 13 -42.78 -3.35 -25.86
N PHE A 14 -42.52 -2.69 -27.01
CA PHE A 14 -42.25 -3.36 -28.29
C PHE A 14 -41.55 -2.41 -29.28
N ALA A 15 -40.46 -2.87 -29.88
CA ALA A 15 -39.87 -2.38 -31.12
C ALA A 15 -40.40 -3.22 -32.30
N VAL A 16 -40.32 -2.73 -33.56
CA VAL A 16 -39.98 -3.50 -34.80
C VAL A 16 -40.34 -2.77 -36.13
N LEU A 17 -39.34 -2.72 -37.05
CA LEU A 17 -39.30 -2.71 -38.56
C LEU A 17 -40.08 -1.64 -39.37
N LEU A 18 -39.82 -1.28 -40.65
CA LEU A 18 -38.75 -1.42 -41.69
C LEU A 18 -39.28 -0.72 -42.99
N ALA A 19 -38.42 0.02 -43.70
CA ALA A 19 -38.35 0.35 -45.16
C ALA A 19 -39.59 0.82 -45.99
N LEU A 20 -39.43 1.89 -46.81
CA LEU A 20 -39.13 1.82 -48.27
C LEU A 20 -39.08 3.22 -48.97
N THR A 21 -37.98 3.43 -49.72
CA THR A 21 -37.80 4.08 -51.06
C THR A 21 -38.18 5.53 -51.38
N LEU A 22 -37.23 6.27 -51.99
CA LEU A 22 -37.35 6.79 -53.37
C LEU A 22 -35.98 7.12 -54.02
N THR A 23 -35.85 6.68 -55.28
CA THR A 23 -34.80 6.90 -56.31
C THR A 23 -34.80 8.36 -56.80
N GLY A 24 -33.85 8.98 -57.50
CA GLY A 24 -32.59 8.64 -58.20
C GLY A 24 -32.44 9.61 -59.41
N ALA A 25 -31.28 10.24 -59.65
CA ALA A 25 -30.83 10.74 -60.96
C ALA A 25 -29.38 11.30 -60.98
N CYS A 26 -28.57 10.63 -61.79
CA CYS A 26 -27.33 10.93 -62.53
C CYS A 26 -26.71 12.36 -62.57
N SER A 27 -25.37 12.43 -62.46
CA SER A 27 -24.48 12.81 -63.58
C SER A 27 -23.00 12.54 -63.31
N SER A 28 -22.31 12.13 -64.37
CA SER A 28 -20.91 11.69 -64.48
C SER A 28 -20.12 12.63 -65.40
N ALA A 29 -18.82 12.84 -65.14
CA ALA A 29 -17.74 13.19 -66.08
C ALA A 29 -16.40 13.23 -65.29
N THR A 30 -15.45 12.28 -65.45
CA THR A 30 -14.29 12.22 -66.41
C THR A 30 -13.32 13.41 -66.25
N ASP A 31 -11.98 13.33 -66.29
CA ASP A 31 -10.94 12.31 -66.53
C ASP A 31 -9.58 12.92 -66.11
N ASN A 32 -8.61 12.08 -65.72
CA ASN A 32 -7.20 12.00 -66.18
C ASN A 32 -6.21 11.56 -65.08
N PRO A 33 -5.40 10.50 -65.31
CA PRO A 33 -4.16 10.24 -64.60
C PRO A 33 -2.94 10.62 -65.45
N GLU A 34 -1.99 11.34 -64.85
CA GLU A 34 -0.64 11.51 -65.41
C GLU A 34 0.32 10.41 -64.93
N ASN A 35 1.20 10.07 -65.86
CA ASN A 35 2.09 8.93 -65.91
C ASN A 35 3.53 9.39 -65.57
N VAL A 36 4.21 8.74 -64.62
CA VAL A 36 5.68 8.80 -64.47
C VAL A 36 6.20 7.46 -63.95
N GLY A 37 6.87 6.68 -64.80
CA GLY A 37 7.91 5.71 -64.39
C GLY A 37 9.29 6.38 -64.30
N PRO A 38 10.41 5.70 -63.97
CA PRO A 38 10.74 4.34 -64.45
C PRO A 38 11.49 3.39 -63.47
N GLU A 39 11.49 2.10 -63.88
CA GLU A 39 12.53 1.05 -63.88
C GLU A 39 13.61 0.89 -62.78
N SER A 40 13.54 -0.28 -62.10
CA SER A 40 14.52 -1.39 -62.01
C SER A 40 16.04 -1.13 -61.85
N ALA A 41 16.64 -1.63 -60.75
CA ALA A 41 17.86 -2.46 -60.76
C ALA A 41 18.20 -3.11 -59.39
N SER A 42 18.13 -4.45 -59.36
CA SER A 42 19.00 -5.46 -58.72
C SER A 42 19.31 -5.55 -57.20
N PRO A 43 19.53 -6.80 -56.69
CA PRO A 43 19.77 -7.10 -55.28
C PRO A 43 21.27 -7.19 -54.93
N VAL A 44 21.61 -6.86 -53.69
CA VAL A 44 22.89 -7.18 -53.03
C VAL A 44 22.49 -7.85 -51.72
N GLY A 45 22.64 -9.17 -51.56
CA GLY A 45 23.90 -9.82 -51.26
C GLY A 45 23.78 -10.43 -49.86
N LEU A 46 23.17 -11.62 -49.77
CA LEU A 46 23.20 -12.47 -48.58
C LEU A 46 24.61 -13.06 -48.45
N VAL A 47 25.32 -12.67 -47.40
CA VAL A 47 26.45 -13.44 -46.87
C VAL A 47 26.04 -13.94 -45.49
N GLU A 48 25.99 -15.26 -45.43
CA GLU A 48 25.68 -16.10 -44.28
C GLU A 48 26.80 -16.02 -43.24
N SER A 49 26.43 -15.90 -41.96
CA SER A 49 27.32 -16.26 -40.86
C SER A 49 26.57 -17.13 -39.88
N THR A 50 26.63 -18.42 -40.16
CA THR A 50 26.24 -19.53 -39.30
C THR A 50 27.14 -19.54 -38.06
N LEU A 51 26.55 -19.36 -36.87
CA LEU A 51 27.18 -19.66 -35.59
C LEU A 51 26.36 -20.76 -34.89
N PRO A 52 27.01 -21.75 -34.25
CA PRO A 52 26.39 -22.98 -33.78
C PRO A 52 25.53 -22.76 -32.52
N PRO A 53 24.59 -23.67 -32.20
CA PRO A 53 23.80 -23.57 -30.98
C PRO A 53 24.71 -23.74 -29.76
N SER A 54 24.89 -22.67 -28.99
CA SER A 54 25.56 -22.73 -27.70
C SER A 54 24.71 -23.55 -26.73
N GLN A 55 25.37 -24.54 -26.14
CA GLN A 55 24.82 -25.51 -25.21
C GLN A 55 24.23 -24.83 -23.99
N VAL A 56 23.04 -25.28 -23.60
CA VAL A 56 22.42 -25.02 -22.29
C VAL A 56 23.38 -25.48 -21.19
N PRO A 57 23.84 -24.60 -20.28
CA PRO A 57 24.52 -25.06 -19.08
C PRO A 57 23.49 -25.73 -18.18
N SER A 58 23.79 -26.98 -17.83
CA SER A 58 23.03 -27.80 -16.90
C SER A 58 22.79 -27.07 -15.58
N GLU A 59 21.55 -27.20 -15.13
CA GLU A 59 21.03 -26.94 -13.79
C GLU A 59 22.04 -27.40 -12.72
N GLN A 60 22.82 -26.46 -12.19
CA GLN A 60 23.40 -26.63 -10.87
C GLN A 60 22.35 -26.14 -9.88
N SER A 61 21.74 -27.12 -9.22
CA SER A 61 20.86 -26.98 -8.07
C SER A 61 21.48 -25.98 -7.07
N ILE A 62 20.87 -24.80 -6.98
CA ILE A 62 21.08 -23.88 -5.85
C ILE A 62 20.47 -24.60 -4.64
N PRO A 63 21.21 -24.76 -3.52
CA PRO A 63 20.63 -25.34 -2.31
C PRO A 63 19.48 -24.47 -1.83
N ASP A 64 18.35 -25.12 -1.59
CA ASP A 64 17.19 -24.62 -0.86
C ASP A 64 17.64 -24.21 0.55
N ASP A 65 18.02 -22.94 0.74
CA ASP A 65 18.31 -22.34 2.05
C ASP A 65 17.25 -21.29 2.39
N SER A 66 15.99 -21.67 2.27
CA SER A 66 14.81 -20.92 2.74
C SER A 66 14.69 -20.92 4.28
N SER A 67 15.78 -21.16 5.02
CA SER A 67 15.75 -21.41 6.47
C SER A 67 16.74 -20.63 7.34
N LYS A 68 17.44 -19.62 6.81
CA LYS A 68 18.44 -18.86 7.59
C LYS A 68 18.02 -17.44 7.98
N LEU A 69 16.95 -17.35 8.78
CA LEU A 69 16.95 -16.44 9.94
C LEU A 69 17.07 -17.20 11.27
N SER A 70 17.26 -18.53 11.24
CA SER A 70 17.33 -19.37 12.44
C SER A 70 18.74 -19.63 12.99
N GLU A 71 19.80 -19.16 12.34
CA GLU A 71 21.19 -19.37 12.79
C GLU A 71 21.96 -18.05 12.97
N THR A 72 21.49 -17.15 13.84
CA THR A 72 22.35 -16.23 14.62
C THR A 72 21.50 -15.45 15.62
N GLY A 73 21.58 -15.79 16.91
CA GLY A 73 21.01 -15.03 18.02
C GLY A 73 19.48 -15.03 18.06
N SER A 74 18.88 -15.73 19.02
CA SER A 74 17.45 -15.55 19.29
C SER A 74 17.22 -14.10 19.68
N THR A 75 16.75 -13.27 18.76
CA THR A 75 16.26 -11.94 19.13
C THR A 75 15.21 -12.13 20.22
N GLN A 76 15.37 -11.43 21.34
CA GLN A 76 14.43 -11.48 22.45
C GLN A 76 13.71 -10.15 22.49
N LEU A 77 12.38 -10.19 22.34
CA LEU A 77 11.51 -9.04 22.57
C LEU A 77 10.85 -9.23 23.93
N SER A 78 11.02 -8.25 24.81
CA SER A 78 10.40 -8.21 26.13
C SER A 78 9.68 -6.88 26.30
N CYS A 79 8.48 -6.89 26.89
CA CYS A 79 7.69 -5.69 27.14
C CYS A 79 7.22 -5.66 28.59
N GLU A 80 7.32 -4.49 29.21
CA GLU A 80 6.94 -4.25 30.60
C GLU A 80 5.92 -3.13 30.68
N LEU A 81 4.88 -3.33 31.48
CA LEU A 81 3.93 -2.30 31.85
C LEU A 81 4.55 -1.43 32.96
N ARG A 82 4.65 -0.12 32.71
CA ARG A 82 5.14 0.87 33.66
C ARG A 82 3.97 1.60 34.29
N GLU A 83 3.46 1.05 35.38
CA GLU A 83 2.24 1.54 36.03
C GLU A 83 2.31 3.01 36.46
N MET A 84 3.46 3.45 36.99
CA MET A 84 3.64 4.83 37.45
C MET A 84 3.74 5.84 36.29
N GLU A 85 4.13 5.39 35.11
CA GLU A 85 4.28 6.22 33.90
C GLU A 85 3.10 6.03 32.92
N GLU A 86 2.13 5.19 33.29
CA GLU A 86 0.97 4.81 32.46
C GLU A 86 1.35 4.45 31.01
N GLY A 87 2.39 3.63 30.86
CA GLY A 87 2.95 3.28 29.55
C GLY A 87 3.48 1.85 29.46
N ILE A 88 3.79 1.43 28.24
CA ILE A 88 4.48 0.16 27.97
C ILE A 88 5.87 0.48 27.44
N ARG A 89 6.87 -0.24 27.93
CA ARG A 89 8.21 -0.21 27.35
C ARG A 89 8.62 -1.59 26.90
N CYS A 90 9.02 -1.68 25.64
CA CYS A 90 9.59 -2.87 25.04
C CYS A 90 11.08 -2.70 24.78
N VAL A 91 11.82 -3.77 24.97
CA VAL A 91 13.26 -3.87 24.68
C VAL A 91 13.47 -5.10 23.82
N ALA A 92 14.17 -4.90 22.71
CA ALA A 92 14.64 -5.99 21.87
C ALA A 92 16.17 -6.09 21.90
N ASP A 93 16.64 -7.28 22.25
CA ASP A 93 18.04 -7.63 22.40
C ASP A 93 18.46 -8.70 21.39
N GLY A 94 19.77 -8.74 21.08
CA GLY A 94 20.33 -9.76 20.19
C GLY A 94 19.98 -9.54 18.71
N ILE A 95 19.77 -8.29 18.29
CA ILE A 95 19.51 -7.93 16.90
C ILE A 95 20.74 -8.25 16.04
N PRO A 96 20.63 -9.09 14.99
CA PRO A 96 21.76 -9.42 14.14
C PRO A 96 22.31 -8.18 13.41
N ALA A 97 23.62 -8.12 13.20
CA ALA A 97 24.21 -7.00 12.46
C ALA A 97 23.74 -6.98 10.99
N GLY A 98 23.44 -5.79 10.47
CA GLY A 98 23.06 -5.59 9.07
C GLY A 98 21.62 -5.96 8.72
N VAL A 99 20.75 -6.14 9.72
CA VAL A 99 19.30 -6.30 9.50
C VAL A 99 18.61 -4.94 9.60
N ASP A 100 17.62 -4.72 8.74
CA ASP A 100 16.66 -3.63 8.91
C ASP A 100 15.60 -4.04 9.94
N TYR A 101 15.02 -3.06 10.64
CA TYR A 101 13.96 -3.32 11.62
C TYR A 101 12.83 -2.30 11.54
N PHE A 102 11.63 -2.74 11.93
CA PHE A 102 10.40 -1.95 11.89
C PHE A 102 9.54 -2.29 13.10
N TRP A 103 8.99 -1.26 13.74
CA TRP A 103 8.07 -1.39 14.86
C TRP A 103 6.62 -1.19 14.41
N ASP A 104 5.72 -2.03 14.90
CA ASP A 104 4.28 -1.87 14.75
C ASP A 104 3.58 -2.20 16.08
N SER A 105 2.51 -1.48 16.40
CA SER A 105 1.73 -1.77 17.59
C SER A 105 0.29 -1.32 17.51
N THR A 106 -0.52 -1.96 18.35
CA THR A 106 -1.97 -1.67 18.42
C THR A 106 -2.31 -0.33 19.08
N LEU A 107 -1.34 0.32 19.71
CA LEU A 107 -1.41 1.70 20.23
C LEU A 107 -0.17 2.45 19.75
N PRO A 108 -0.27 3.76 19.45
CA PRO A 108 0.89 4.55 19.01
C PRO A 108 2.07 4.44 19.97
N GLY A 109 3.27 4.20 19.45
CA GLY A 109 4.50 4.21 20.21
C GLY A 109 5.63 4.99 19.53
N THR A 110 6.80 4.94 20.15
CA THR A 110 7.99 5.67 19.72
C THR A 110 9.21 4.77 19.86
N ALA A 111 9.94 4.60 18.76
CA ALA A 111 11.22 3.91 18.77
C ALA A 111 12.30 4.83 19.34
N ILE A 112 13.10 4.29 20.26
CA ILE A 112 14.16 5.01 20.97
C ILE A 112 15.46 4.21 20.82
N PRO A 113 16.59 4.85 20.48
CA PRO A 113 17.89 4.18 20.50
C PRO A 113 18.25 3.69 21.90
N GLY A 114 18.56 2.39 22.04
CA GLY A 114 19.16 1.86 23.26
C GLY A 114 20.61 2.32 23.42
N THR A 115 21.08 2.36 24.67
CA THR A 115 22.46 2.81 24.99
C THR A 115 23.52 1.72 24.83
N ASP A 116 23.09 0.48 24.68
CA ASP A 116 23.89 -0.76 24.62
C ASP A 116 23.71 -1.54 23.31
N GLY A 117 23.09 -0.92 22.31
CA GLY A 117 22.73 -1.57 21.05
C GLY A 117 21.41 -2.33 21.07
N SER A 118 20.68 -2.31 22.20
CA SER A 118 19.27 -2.72 22.24
C SER A 118 18.40 -1.76 21.44
N LEU A 119 17.26 -2.27 20.94
CA LEU A 119 16.21 -1.43 20.38
C LEU A 119 15.13 -1.24 21.43
N VAL A 120 14.77 0.02 21.70
CA VAL A 120 13.75 0.36 22.69
C VAL A 120 12.52 0.90 21.97
N TYR A 121 11.35 0.54 22.47
CA TYR A 121 10.07 1.02 21.96
C TYR A 121 9.15 1.38 23.12
N GLU A 122 8.63 2.60 23.13
CA GLU A 122 7.81 3.13 24.23
C GLU A 122 6.44 3.57 23.73
N ILE A 123 5.39 3.08 24.40
CA ILE A 123 4.01 3.49 24.21
C ILE A 123 3.64 4.35 25.41
N SER A 124 3.60 5.66 25.22
CA SER A 124 3.24 6.63 26.25
C SER A 124 1.74 6.86 26.27
N SER A 125 1.16 7.02 27.47
CA SER A 125 -0.25 7.32 27.67
C SER A 125 -1.18 6.28 27.06
N LEU A 126 -1.39 5.18 27.80
CA LEU A 126 -2.49 4.25 27.52
C LEU A 126 -3.80 5.03 27.56
N GLN A 127 -4.29 5.47 26.39
CA GLN A 127 -5.43 6.38 26.31
C GLN A 127 -6.62 5.81 27.10
N ALA A 128 -6.99 6.52 28.18
CA ALA A 128 -8.11 6.16 29.03
C ALA A 128 -9.40 6.11 28.19
N GLY A 129 -9.82 4.90 27.82
CA GLY A 129 -11.01 4.67 26.99
C GLY A 129 -10.85 3.65 25.87
N SER A 130 -9.62 3.20 25.54
CA SER A 130 -9.48 2.05 24.64
C SER A 130 -9.95 0.79 25.36
N ALA A 131 -11.06 0.20 24.91
CA ALA A 131 -11.59 -1.10 25.36
C ALA A 131 -10.65 -2.30 25.05
N LYS A 132 -9.36 -2.06 24.79
CA LYS A 132 -8.37 -3.08 24.48
C LYS A 132 -7.89 -3.70 25.79
N GLN A 133 -8.09 -5.01 25.91
CA GLN A 133 -7.64 -5.80 27.05
C GLN A 133 -6.14 -6.11 26.97
N ALA A 134 -5.56 -6.01 25.77
CA ALA A 134 -4.14 -6.22 25.54
C ALA A 134 -3.60 -5.31 24.43
N VAL A 135 -2.31 -5.02 24.48
CA VAL A 135 -1.54 -4.31 23.46
C VAL A 135 -0.59 -5.29 22.81
N GLU A 136 -0.77 -5.54 21.52
CA GLU A 136 0.21 -6.27 20.73
C GLU A 136 1.28 -5.32 20.20
N VAL A 137 2.54 -5.71 20.37
CA VAL A 137 3.74 -5.03 19.86
C VAL A 137 4.50 -6.02 18.99
N VAL A 138 4.85 -5.60 17.79
CA VAL A 138 5.57 -6.40 16.79
C VAL A 138 6.88 -5.70 16.44
N LEU A 139 7.98 -6.44 16.53
CA LEU A 139 9.26 -6.10 15.94
C LEU A 139 9.49 -6.97 14.71
N ARG A 140 9.53 -6.34 13.54
CA ARG A 140 9.86 -7.01 12.29
C ARG A 140 11.33 -6.81 11.97
N LEU A 141 12.02 -7.89 11.63
CA LEU A 141 13.43 -7.90 11.22
C LEU A 141 13.54 -8.37 9.79
N CYS A 142 14.27 -7.62 8.96
CA CYS A 142 14.42 -7.91 7.55
C CYS A 142 15.90 -8.04 7.16
N LYS A 143 16.23 -9.12 6.45
CA LYS A 143 17.56 -9.34 5.87
C LYS A 143 17.41 -9.71 4.41
N GLU A 144 18.06 -8.95 3.53
CA GLU A 144 18.02 -9.19 2.07
C GLU A 144 16.59 -9.28 1.51
N GLY A 145 15.67 -8.46 2.07
CA GLY A 145 14.27 -8.38 1.62
C GLY A 145 13.32 -9.40 2.28
N ILE A 146 13.84 -10.43 2.93
CA ILE A 146 13.05 -11.43 3.66
C ILE A 146 12.89 -10.96 5.11
N CYS A 147 11.65 -10.99 5.61
CA CYS A 147 11.31 -10.46 6.93
C CYS A 147 10.66 -11.53 7.82
N ASP A 148 10.99 -11.48 9.12
CA ASP A 148 10.36 -12.27 10.17
C ASP A 148 9.85 -11.35 11.29
N ASP A 149 8.73 -11.74 11.92
CA ASP A 149 8.08 -10.99 12.99
C ASP A 149 8.35 -11.65 14.35
N VAL A 150 8.73 -10.83 15.33
CA VAL A 150 8.77 -11.18 16.75
C VAL A 150 7.73 -10.32 17.46
N SER A 151 6.72 -10.93 18.09
CA SER A 151 5.64 -10.19 18.76
C SER A 151 5.47 -10.55 20.23
N VAL A 152 4.97 -9.58 20.99
CA VAL A 152 4.59 -9.71 22.40
C VAL A 152 3.21 -9.09 22.59
N SER A 153 2.36 -9.78 23.34
CA SER A 153 1.06 -9.25 23.78
C SER A 153 1.14 -8.88 25.26
N VAL A 154 0.91 -7.61 25.57
CA VAL A 154 0.92 -7.06 26.92
C VAL A 154 -0.51 -6.95 27.41
N ASP A 155 -0.87 -7.73 28.42
CA ASP A 155 -2.19 -7.67 29.07
C ASP A 155 -2.28 -6.43 29.96
N LEU A 156 -3.25 -5.54 29.67
CA LEU A 156 -3.49 -4.32 30.45
C LEU A 156 -4.38 -4.56 31.68
N THR A 157 -4.96 -5.75 31.80
CA THR A 157 -5.87 -6.13 32.89
C THR A 157 -5.19 -6.92 33.99
N ALA A 158 -3.94 -7.33 33.78
CA ALA A 158 -3.16 -8.10 34.72
C ALA A 158 -2.69 -7.24 35.91
N ASN A 159 -3.59 -7.03 36.87
CA ASN A 159 -3.22 -6.56 38.21
C ASN A 159 -4.02 -7.29 39.29
N ASN A 160 -3.49 -8.42 39.78
CA ASN A 160 -3.46 -8.72 41.23
C ASN A 160 -2.55 -9.92 41.57
N PRO A 161 -1.31 -9.69 42.04
CA PRO A 161 -0.64 -10.60 42.95
C PRO A 161 -0.46 -9.94 44.33
N GLN A 162 -1.26 -10.42 45.30
CA GLN A 162 -1.06 -10.39 46.75
C GLN A 162 -0.49 -9.11 47.41
N ALA A 163 -1.37 -8.36 48.06
CA ALA A 163 -1.04 -7.71 49.33
C ALA A 163 -2.02 -8.22 50.41
N ASN A 164 -1.64 -9.32 51.04
CA ASN A 164 -2.18 -9.70 52.34
C ASN A 164 -1.31 -8.98 53.38
N GLU A 165 -1.75 -7.83 53.88
CA GLU A 165 -1.56 -7.41 55.28
C GLU A 165 -2.32 -6.10 55.59
N THR A 166 -3.44 -6.29 56.30
CA THR A 166 -3.79 -5.61 57.56
C THR A 166 -3.94 -4.07 57.61
N LYS A 167 -5.21 -3.65 57.48
CA LYS A 167 -5.96 -2.73 58.36
C LYS A 167 -5.34 -1.39 58.83
N ASN A 168 -5.92 -0.32 58.24
CA ASN A 168 -6.72 0.75 58.89
C ASN A 168 -6.00 1.98 59.53
N PRO A 169 -6.71 3.11 59.74
CA PRO A 169 -6.53 4.36 58.97
C PRO A 169 -6.21 5.58 59.85
N ASP A 170 -5.90 6.73 59.26
CA ASP A 170 -6.54 8.03 59.58
C ASP A 170 -5.87 9.24 58.88
N SER A 171 -6.74 10.10 58.35
CA SER A 171 -6.73 11.57 58.33
C SER A 171 -5.47 12.36 57.93
N ALA A 172 -5.60 13.22 56.90
CA ALA A 172 -5.90 14.65 57.07
C ALA A 172 -5.63 15.46 55.78
N GLU A 173 -6.46 16.48 55.58
CA GLU A 173 -6.39 17.52 54.55
C GLU A 173 -5.06 18.30 54.53
N GLY A 174 -4.68 18.78 53.34
CA GLY A 174 -3.57 19.72 53.17
C GLY A 174 -3.53 20.32 51.78
N SER A 175 -4.32 21.38 51.56
CA SER A 175 -4.25 22.27 50.41
C SER A 175 -2.88 22.94 50.31
N ASN A 176 -2.30 23.05 49.11
CA ASN A 176 -1.54 24.23 48.71
C ASN A 176 -1.41 24.38 47.19
N LYS A 177 -1.72 25.60 46.75
CA LYS A 177 -1.54 26.16 45.41
C LYS A 177 -0.08 26.55 45.17
N ASN A 178 0.31 26.51 43.90
CA ASN A 178 1.20 27.43 43.15
C ASN A 178 1.97 26.58 42.12
N GLN A 179 2.27 27.01 40.91
CA GLN A 179 1.93 28.19 40.11
C GLN A 179 2.23 27.74 38.68
N SER A 180 1.36 28.13 37.76
CA SER A 180 1.58 28.02 36.32
C SER A 180 2.75 28.91 35.91
N GLU A 181 3.80 28.31 35.33
CA GLU A 181 4.67 28.99 34.39
C GLU A 181 4.43 28.35 33.01
N GLU A 182 3.95 29.18 32.09
CA GLU A 182 3.83 28.89 30.66
C GLU A 182 5.24 28.63 30.11
N ALA A 183 5.50 27.38 29.72
CA ALA A 183 6.60 27.07 28.82
C ALA A 183 6.09 27.24 27.40
N GLU A 184 6.61 28.24 26.69
CA GLU A 184 6.47 28.34 25.24
C GLU A 184 6.94 27.03 24.57
N PRO A 185 6.29 26.58 23.49
CA PRO A 185 6.72 25.38 22.78
C PRO A 185 8.03 25.68 22.06
N LEU A 186 9.14 25.41 22.74
CA LEU A 186 10.42 25.16 22.11
C LEU A 186 10.22 24.06 21.08
N ALA A 187 10.57 24.35 19.83
CA ALA A 187 10.66 23.41 18.74
C ALA A 187 11.33 22.10 19.22
N GLY A 188 10.49 21.08 19.43
CA GLY A 188 10.85 19.84 20.09
C GLY A 188 11.68 18.94 19.19
N SER A 189 12.98 18.99 19.40
CA SER A 189 13.97 18.00 18.97
C SER A 189 13.73 16.64 19.64
N ASN A 190 13.13 15.70 18.90
CA ASN A 190 13.71 14.41 18.44
C ASN A 190 12.56 13.47 18.04
N LEU A 191 12.35 13.43 16.72
CA LEU A 191 11.31 12.70 15.98
C LEU A 191 11.99 11.73 15.00
N ASP A 192 13.19 11.25 15.34
CA ASP A 192 14.27 10.92 14.39
C ASP A 192 14.07 9.63 13.56
N ASN A 193 12.89 9.46 12.96
CA ASN A 193 12.75 9.11 11.55
C ASN A 193 11.34 9.33 10.97
N CYS A 194 10.39 9.93 11.71
CA CYS A 194 8.99 9.96 11.29
C CYS A 194 8.40 11.35 11.07
N PRO A 195 7.73 11.56 9.91
CA PRO A 195 7.29 12.87 9.49
C PRO A 195 6.22 13.43 10.45
N THR A 196 6.38 14.69 10.86
CA THR A 196 5.26 15.51 11.35
C THR A 196 4.48 16.17 10.21
N ASN A 197 5.07 16.20 9.02
CA ASN A 197 4.45 16.54 7.74
C ASN A 197 5.17 15.76 6.63
N PHE A 198 4.57 15.66 5.44
CA PHE A 198 5.16 14.91 4.32
C PHE A 198 6.17 15.71 3.49
N ASP A 199 6.58 16.91 3.92
CA ASP A 199 7.51 17.74 3.16
C ASP A 199 8.89 17.06 3.09
N GLY A 200 9.31 16.69 1.87
CA GLY A 200 10.59 16.00 1.64
C GLY A 200 10.64 14.55 2.15
N TRP A 201 9.51 13.97 2.59
CA TRP A 201 9.47 12.61 3.11
C TRP A 201 9.56 11.54 2.01
N LEU A 202 8.92 11.79 0.87
CA LEU A 202 9.18 11.01 -0.34
C LEU A 202 10.45 11.55 -0.98
N THR A 203 11.53 10.78 -0.87
CA THR A 203 12.85 11.12 -1.41
C THR A 203 12.92 10.93 -2.93
N THR A 204 12.09 10.02 -3.45
CA THR A 204 11.87 9.82 -4.89
C THR A 204 10.39 9.78 -5.25
N PHE A 205 10.11 9.89 -6.55
CA PHE A 205 8.77 9.77 -7.10
C PHE A 205 8.56 8.34 -7.65
N PRO A 206 7.35 7.74 -7.55
CA PRO A 206 7.12 6.37 -8.01
C PRO A 206 7.36 6.12 -9.51
N LEU A 207 7.34 7.17 -10.33
CA LEU A 207 7.70 7.13 -11.74
C LEU A 207 9.06 7.81 -11.97
N GLU A 208 9.90 7.23 -12.82
CA GLU A 208 11.19 7.83 -13.19
C GLU A 208 11.03 9.20 -13.85
N ASP A 209 10.10 9.33 -14.80
CA ASP A 209 9.76 10.59 -15.46
C ASP A 209 8.34 11.03 -15.13
N HIS A 210 8.16 11.92 -14.15
CA HIS A 210 6.85 12.45 -13.77
C HIS A 210 6.19 13.31 -14.87
N ARG A 211 6.93 13.74 -15.91
CA ARG A 211 6.38 14.58 -16.99
C ARG A 211 5.44 13.81 -17.91
N VAL A 212 5.43 12.48 -17.82
CA VAL A 212 4.48 11.63 -18.54
C VAL A 212 3.05 11.74 -18.00
N ILE A 213 2.89 12.27 -16.78
CA ILE A 213 1.59 12.44 -16.13
C ILE A 213 0.83 13.57 -16.83
N THR A 214 -0.37 13.26 -17.31
CA THR A 214 -1.30 14.22 -17.91
C THR A 214 -2.34 14.73 -16.92
N GLU A 215 -2.60 13.99 -15.86
CA GLU A 215 -3.61 14.34 -14.87
C GLU A 215 -3.25 13.78 -13.48
N VAL A 216 -3.46 14.62 -12.46
CA VAL A 216 -3.28 14.25 -11.06
C VAL A 216 -4.64 14.40 -10.37
N GLY A 217 -5.16 13.30 -9.85
CA GLY A 217 -6.31 13.33 -8.96
C GLY A 217 -5.83 13.52 -7.51
N PRO A 218 -6.20 14.60 -6.80
CA PRO A 218 -5.81 14.76 -5.40
C PRO A 218 -6.48 13.68 -4.53
N PRO A 219 -5.92 13.31 -3.36
CA PRO A 219 -6.62 12.44 -2.41
C PRO A 219 -7.86 13.12 -1.83
N GLY A 220 -8.75 12.32 -1.23
CA GLY A 220 -9.95 12.82 -0.55
C GLY A 220 -11.11 13.22 -1.47
N ARG A 221 -11.14 12.77 -2.73
CA ARG A 221 -12.21 13.15 -3.67
C ARG A 221 -13.54 12.52 -3.27
N ILE A 222 -14.62 13.25 -3.48
CA ILE A 222 -15.98 12.77 -3.30
C ILE A 222 -16.54 12.42 -4.68
N ASP A 223 -16.63 11.12 -4.96
CA ASP A 223 -17.43 10.61 -6.07
C ASP A 223 -18.90 10.50 -5.61
N PRO A 224 -19.89 10.49 -6.52
CA PRO A 224 -21.32 10.49 -6.15
C PRO A 224 -21.74 9.44 -5.11
N ASP A 225 -21.03 8.31 -5.05
CA ASP A 225 -21.32 7.19 -4.15
C ASP A 225 -20.10 6.74 -3.31
N ASP A 226 -18.94 7.40 -3.40
CA ASP A 226 -17.71 6.93 -2.75
C ASP A 226 -16.77 8.07 -2.33
N LEU A 227 -16.12 7.93 -1.16
CA LEU A 227 -15.03 8.81 -0.73
C LEU A 227 -13.70 8.16 -1.12
N ARG A 228 -13.00 8.76 -2.07
CA ARG A 228 -11.68 8.30 -2.54
C ARG A 228 -10.59 8.85 -1.63
N GLY A 229 -10.17 8.05 -0.65
CA GLY A 229 -9.06 8.40 0.25
C GLY A 229 -7.68 8.48 -0.41
N HIS A 230 -7.52 8.02 -1.66
CA HIS A 230 -6.25 8.02 -2.40
C HIS A 230 -6.27 9.02 -3.58
N GLY A 231 -5.08 9.45 -3.97
CA GLY A 231 -4.86 10.15 -5.23
C GLY A 231 -4.70 9.16 -6.40
N TYR A 232 -4.49 9.71 -7.60
CA TYR A 232 -4.01 8.94 -8.75
C TYR A 232 -3.11 9.78 -9.64
N PHE A 233 -2.28 9.08 -10.40
CA PHE A 233 -1.54 9.63 -11.51
C PHE A 233 -2.02 8.97 -12.80
N ARG A 234 -2.39 9.79 -13.77
CA ARG A 234 -2.91 9.34 -15.07
C ARG A 234 -1.99 9.80 -16.19
N MET A 235 -1.78 8.90 -17.14
CA MET A 235 -0.92 9.05 -18.29
C MET A 235 -1.77 9.04 -19.58
N PRO A 236 -1.20 9.43 -20.74
CA PRO A 236 -1.89 9.32 -22.01
C PRO A 236 -2.35 7.88 -22.29
N GLN A 237 -3.49 7.75 -22.95
CA GLN A 237 -4.06 6.45 -23.30
C GLN A 237 -3.05 5.57 -24.05
N GLY A 238 -2.92 4.31 -23.63
CA GLY A 238 -1.99 3.33 -24.19
C GLY A 238 -0.59 3.35 -23.56
N THR A 239 -0.31 4.25 -22.62
CA THR A 239 1.00 4.34 -21.93
C THR A 239 1.04 3.47 -20.68
N ASN A 240 0.60 2.21 -20.79
CA ASN A 240 0.47 1.30 -19.65
C ASN A 240 1.79 0.61 -19.26
N ALA A 241 2.76 0.54 -20.18
CA ALA A 241 4.08 -0.02 -19.94
C ALA A 241 4.98 1.03 -19.26
N LEU A 242 4.85 1.14 -17.94
CA LEU A 242 5.61 2.05 -17.09
C LEU A 242 6.10 1.32 -15.86
N GLU A 243 7.37 1.52 -15.54
CA GLU A 243 7.95 1.06 -14.29
C GLU A 243 7.40 1.89 -13.12
N VAL A 244 6.95 1.19 -12.08
CA VAL A 244 6.59 1.80 -10.80
C VAL A 244 7.63 1.35 -9.78
N ARG A 245 8.21 2.32 -9.08
CA ARG A 245 9.29 2.13 -8.12
C ARG A 245 8.92 2.65 -6.73
N MET A 246 9.60 2.13 -5.73
CA MET A 246 9.42 2.54 -4.34
C MET A 246 9.88 4.00 -4.14
N PRO A 247 9.03 4.89 -3.61
CA PRO A 247 9.41 6.29 -3.35
C PRO A 247 10.17 6.48 -2.03
N VAL A 248 10.18 5.45 -1.17
CA VAL A 248 10.85 5.36 0.13
C VAL A 248 10.96 3.88 0.51
N ASP A 249 11.86 3.53 1.43
CA ASP A 249 11.92 2.21 2.06
C ASP A 249 10.53 1.78 2.60
N GLY A 250 10.17 0.52 2.37
CA GLY A 250 8.89 0.00 2.86
C GLY A 250 8.81 -1.52 2.88
N ILE A 251 7.81 -2.04 3.59
CA ILE A 251 7.51 -3.47 3.67
C ILE A 251 6.12 -3.72 3.10
N LEU A 252 6.05 -4.52 2.04
CA LEU A 252 4.80 -5.07 1.57
C LEU A 252 4.26 -6.05 2.62
N TYR A 253 3.09 -5.75 3.16
CA TYR A 253 2.46 -6.53 4.23
C TYR A 253 1.00 -6.90 3.93
N MET A 254 0.38 -6.19 3.00
CA MET A 254 -1.01 -6.40 2.61
C MET A 254 -1.19 -6.11 1.12
N GLY A 255 -2.12 -6.82 0.50
CA GLY A 255 -2.49 -6.54 -0.88
C GLY A 255 -3.64 -7.41 -1.35
N SER A 256 -4.07 -7.19 -2.58
CA SER A 256 -5.09 -8.02 -3.25
C SER A 256 -4.76 -8.18 -4.72
N ASN A 257 -5.06 -9.35 -5.28
CA ASN A 257 -5.19 -9.55 -6.72
C ASN A 257 -6.68 -9.73 -7.02
N HIS A 258 -7.24 -8.93 -7.91
CA HIS A 258 -8.69 -8.91 -8.16
C HIS A 258 -9.01 -8.61 -9.61
N LEU A 259 -10.22 -8.95 -10.04
CA LEU A 259 -10.69 -8.60 -11.38
C LEU A 259 -11.31 -7.20 -11.37
N GLY A 260 -10.56 -6.21 -11.87
CA GLY A 260 -11.05 -4.86 -12.09
C GLY A 260 -11.84 -4.76 -13.38
N ARG A 261 -12.86 -3.90 -13.41
CA ARG A 261 -13.66 -3.63 -14.62
C ARG A 261 -13.09 -2.44 -15.38
N THR A 262 -12.96 -2.57 -16.71
CA THR A 262 -12.55 -1.47 -17.59
C THR A 262 -13.50 -0.29 -17.51
N PHE A 263 -13.04 0.90 -17.90
CA PHE A 263 -13.82 2.13 -17.75
C PHE A 263 -15.11 2.09 -18.60
N ASP A 264 -15.03 1.50 -19.79
CA ASP A 264 -16.17 1.28 -20.68
C ASP A 264 -17.09 0.13 -20.24
N GLY A 265 -16.72 -0.58 -19.16
CA GLY A 265 -17.44 -1.72 -18.61
C GLY A 265 -17.38 -3.00 -19.44
N SER A 266 -16.64 -3.01 -20.55
CA SER A 266 -16.66 -4.06 -21.57
C SER A 266 -15.91 -5.33 -21.16
N SER A 267 -14.92 -5.23 -20.27
CA SER A 267 -14.06 -6.35 -19.89
C SER A 267 -13.61 -6.30 -18.44
N LEU A 268 -13.04 -7.42 -17.98
CA LEU A 268 -12.39 -7.56 -16.69
C LEU A 268 -10.90 -7.83 -16.91
N GLU A 269 -10.05 -7.19 -16.13
CA GLU A 269 -8.61 -7.44 -16.10
C GLU A 269 -8.12 -7.69 -14.68
N LEU A 270 -7.10 -8.53 -14.55
CA LEU A 270 -6.41 -8.73 -13.29
C LEU A 270 -5.70 -7.43 -12.89
N GLN A 271 -5.93 -7.00 -11.66
CA GLN A 271 -5.34 -5.81 -11.04
C GLN A 271 -4.79 -6.18 -9.68
N TYR A 272 -3.76 -5.44 -9.27
CA TYR A 272 -3.11 -5.60 -7.98
C TYR A 272 -3.19 -4.32 -7.17
N ARG A 273 -3.55 -4.50 -5.91
CA ARG A 273 -3.40 -3.50 -4.85
C ARG A 273 -2.28 -3.94 -3.93
N LEU A 274 -1.33 -3.05 -3.66
CA LEU A 274 -0.15 -3.29 -2.84
C LEU A 274 -0.10 -2.24 -1.73
N GLU A 275 0.04 -2.68 -0.48
CA GLU A 275 0.12 -1.82 0.68
C GLU A 275 1.42 -2.06 1.43
N PHE A 276 2.12 -0.95 1.66
CA PHE A 276 3.43 -0.94 2.26
C PHE A 276 3.39 -0.20 3.59
N GLN A 277 3.91 -0.83 4.64
CA GLN A 277 4.26 -0.16 5.88
C GLN A 277 5.62 0.51 5.73
N THR A 278 5.81 1.63 6.40
CA THR A 278 7.11 2.33 6.43
C THR A 278 7.82 2.06 7.75
N LYS A 279 9.07 2.55 7.89
CA LYS A 279 9.77 2.59 9.19
C LYS A 279 9.01 3.40 10.24
N CYS A 280 8.06 4.21 9.79
CA CYS A 280 7.18 4.96 10.65
C CYS A 280 5.93 4.17 10.96
N GLU A 281 5.86 3.73 12.22
CA GLU A 281 4.70 3.07 12.79
C GLU A 281 3.43 3.80 12.38
N GLY A 282 2.42 3.07 11.90
CA GLY A 282 1.12 3.63 11.50
C GLY A 282 1.13 4.42 10.18
N ILE A 283 2.29 4.76 9.61
CA ILE A 283 2.37 5.36 8.28
C ILE A 283 2.51 4.26 7.24
N ARG A 284 1.53 4.22 6.33
CA ARG A 284 1.49 3.28 5.22
C ARG A 284 1.17 3.99 3.91
N PHE A 285 1.63 3.43 2.80
CA PHE A 285 1.24 3.88 1.47
C PHE A 285 0.72 2.71 0.63
N ARG A 286 -0.04 3.06 -0.39
CA ARG A 286 -0.74 2.11 -1.26
C ARG A 286 -0.51 2.45 -2.71
N PHE A 287 -0.28 1.42 -3.50
CA PHE A 287 -0.47 1.41 -4.94
C PHE A 287 -1.71 0.58 -5.28
N ASP A 288 -2.60 1.09 -6.12
CA ASP A 288 -3.70 0.31 -6.71
C ASP A 288 -3.69 0.47 -8.22
N HIS A 289 -4.45 -0.38 -8.92
CA HIS A 289 -4.42 -0.48 -10.38
C HIS A 289 -3.03 -0.77 -10.94
N ILE A 290 -2.26 -1.60 -10.23
CA ILE A 290 -1.04 -2.20 -10.76
C ILE A 290 -1.44 -3.37 -11.66
N ARG A 291 -0.93 -3.41 -12.89
CA ARG A 291 -1.29 -4.46 -13.87
C ARG A 291 -0.34 -5.64 -13.83
N GLU A 292 0.95 -5.36 -13.73
CA GLU A 292 2.01 -6.38 -13.71
C GLU A 292 3.07 -6.02 -12.66
N PRO A 293 2.88 -6.50 -11.41
CA PRO A 293 3.92 -6.45 -10.39
C PRO A 293 5.13 -7.30 -10.78
N ILE A 294 6.27 -7.09 -10.13
CA ILE A 294 7.41 -7.99 -10.28
C ILE A 294 7.05 -9.41 -9.79
N LYS A 295 7.76 -10.41 -10.33
CA LYS A 295 7.50 -11.83 -10.04
C LYS A 295 7.45 -12.15 -8.55
N ALA A 296 8.39 -11.62 -7.75
CA ALA A 296 8.45 -11.86 -6.32
C ALA A 296 7.17 -11.40 -5.58
N ILE A 297 6.54 -10.31 -6.02
CA ILE A 297 5.27 -9.83 -5.48
C ILE A 297 4.13 -10.73 -5.92
N VAL A 298 4.09 -11.13 -7.20
CA VAL A 298 3.05 -12.03 -7.73
C VAL A 298 3.02 -13.36 -6.99
N GLU A 299 4.18 -13.90 -6.62
CA GLU A 299 4.32 -15.17 -5.89
C GLU A 299 3.77 -15.14 -4.46
N LEU A 300 3.51 -13.95 -3.89
CA LEU A 300 2.85 -13.80 -2.59
C LEU A 300 1.33 -14.02 -2.67
N PHE A 301 0.74 -14.03 -3.87
CA PHE A 301 -0.69 -14.18 -4.05
C PHE A 301 -1.07 -15.63 -4.38
N GLY A 302 -2.27 -16.02 -3.94
CA GLY A 302 -2.89 -17.26 -4.39
C GLY A 302 -3.21 -17.21 -5.89
N PRO A 303 -3.39 -18.38 -6.53
CA PRO A 303 -3.57 -18.47 -7.98
C PRO A 303 -4.89 -17.84 -8.47
N GLU A 304 -5.90 -17.77 -7.60
CA GLU A 304 -7.23 -17.28 -7.96
C GLU A 304 -7.42 -15.81 -7.51
N PRO A 305 -7.80 -14.89 -8.42
CA PRO A 305 -8.11 -13.52 -8.06
C PRO A 305 -9.38 -13.44 -7.21
N LYS A 306 -9.46 -12.39 -6.39
CA LYS A 306 -10.62 -12.08 -5.57
C LYS A 306 -11.70 -11.34 -6.37
N ASP A 307 -12.94 -11.48 -5.91
CA ASP A 307 -14.11 -10.78 -6.45
C ASP A 307 -14.15 -9.29 -6.03
N ASP A 308 -13.37 -8.91 -5.03
CA ASP A 308 -13.26 -7.52 -4.55
C ASP A 308 -11.81 -7.15 -4.24
N SER A 309 -11.56 -5.85 -4.04
CA SER A 309 -10.22 -5.29 -3.84
C SER A 309 -9.76 -5.28 -2.39
N ARG A 310 -10.51 -5.86 -1.43
CA ARG A 310 -10.10 -5.88 -0.01
C ARG A 310 -8.78 -6.63 0.14
N GLY A 311 -7.83 -5.98 0.81
CA GLY A 311 -6.52 -6.53 1.08
C GLY A 311 -6.57 -7.74 1.99
N ILE A 312 -5.67 -8.68 1.75
CA ILE A 312 -5.31 -9.77 2.65
C ILE A 312 -3.85 -9.58 3.08
N SER A 313 -3.47 -10.16 4.22
CA SER A 313 -2.07 -10.21 4.62
C SER A 313 -1.25 -10.98 3.57
N ILE A 314 -0.17 -10.37 3.09
CA ILE A 314 0.79 -10.94 2.15
C ILE A 314 2.20 -10.51 2.56
N GLY A 315 3.21 -11.35 2.37
CA GLY A 315 4.55 -11.08 2.90
C GLY A 315 4.67 -11.46 4.38
N PRO A 316 5.51 -10.77 5.17
CA PRO A 316 6.18 -9.49 4.90
C PRO A 316 7.34 -9.58 3.89
N MET A 317 7.51 -8.55 3.04
CA MET A 317 8.63 -8.43 2.10
C MET A 317 9.15 -7.00 2.05
N ALA A 318 10.45 -6.81 2.34
CA ALA A 318 11.07 -5.49 2.38
C ALA A 318 11.59 -5.04 1.01
N PHE A 319 11.44 -3.75 0.75
CA PHE A 319 11.92 -3.05 -0.43
C PHE A 319 12.64 -1.77 -0.01
N LYS A 320 13.66 -1.41 -0.77
CA LYS A 320 14.39 -0.15 -0.67
C LYS A 320 13.81 0.90 -1.58
N GLU A 321 14.05 2.16 -1.23
CA GLU A 321 13.83 3.28 -2.15
C GLU A 321 14.42 2.99 -3.54
N GLY A 322 13.63 3.25 -4.59
CA GLY A 322 14.00 3.03 -5.98
C GLY A 322 13.80 1.60 -6.49
N ASP A 323 13.53 0.62 -5.63
CA ASP A 323 13.26 -0.75 -6.04
C ASP A 323 12.06 -0.83 -6.98
N LEU A 324 12.16 -1.68 -8.01
CA LEU A 324 11.09 -1.92 -8.97
C LEU A 324 10.00 -2.79 -8.34
N ILE A 325 8.75 -2.32 -8.37
CA ILE A 325 7.60 -3.09 -7.88
C ILE A 325 6.64 -3.52 -8.98
N ALA A 326 6.60 -2.81 -10.11
CA ALA A 326 5.75 -3.14 -11.24
C ALA A 326 6.32 -2.64 -12.56
N THR A 327 5.90 -3.27 -13.66
CA THR A 327 6.28 -2.93 -15.04
C THR A 327 5.10 -2.48 -15.90
N GLN A 328 3.86 -2.74 -15.45
CA GLN A 328 2.66 -2.25 -16.11
C GLN A 328 1.61 -1.77 -15.10
N ILE A 329 0.80 -0.81 -15.53
CA ILE A 329 -0.27 -0.17 -14.75
C ILE A 329 -1.59 -0.14 -15.51
N GLY A 330 -2.68 0.10 -14.80
CA GLY A 330 -4.01 0.35 -15.35
C GLY A 330 -4.59 -0.83 -16.13
N PHE A 331 -5.40 -0.50 -17.14
CA PHE A 331 -6.10 -1.48 -17.97
C PHE A 331 -5.55 -1.44 -19.40
N LEU A 332 -5.20 -2.61 -19.95
CA LEU A 332 -4.57 -2.71 -21.26
C LEU A 332 -5.58 -2.69 -22.40
N VAL A 333 -6.77 -3.26 -22.19
CA VAL A 333 -7.81 -3.43 -23.21
C VAL A 333 -8.30 -2.09 -23.76
N ASP A 334 -8.53 -1.12 -22.89
CA ASP A 334 -8.96 0.23 -23.26
C ASP A 334 -7.79 1.24 -23.24
N GLY A 335 -6.57 0.80 -22.91
CA GLY A 335 -5.39 1.64 -22.78
C GLY A 335 -5.49 2.65 -21.64
N ASN A 336 -6.36 2.44 -20.67
CA ASN A 336 -6.54 3.33 -19.54
C ASN A 336 -5.33 3.25 -18.59
N ALA A 337 -4.33 4.08 -18.86
CA ALA A 337 -3.06 4.15 -18.14
C ALA A 337 -3.15 5.09 -16.92
N PHE A 338 -3.33 4.50 -15.74
CA PHE A 338 -3.27 5.20 -14.47
C PHE A 338 -2.92 4.21 -13.36
N PHE A 339 -2.47 4.73 -12.22
CA PHE A 339 -2.43 3.98 -10.97
C PHE A 339 -2.83 4.89 -9.81
N ASP A 340 -3.39 4.28 -8.78
CA ASP A 340 -3.72 5.00 -7.56
C ASP A 340 -2.50 5.05 -6.63
N PHE A 341 -2.33 6.18 -5.96
CA PHE A 341 -1.31 6.36 -4.94
C PHE A 341 -1.90 7.07 -3.73
N GLY A 342 -1.76 6.47 -2.55
CA GLY A 342 -2.27 7.03 -1.31
C GLY A 342 -1.30 6.85 -0.17
N ILE A 343 -1.21 7.87 0.70
CA ILE A 343 -0.49 7.81 1.97
C ILE A 343 -1.52 7.94 3.09
N TYR A 344 -1.34 7.14 4.13
CA TYR A 344 -2.25 7.02 5.25
C TYR A 344 -1.47 7.06 6.56
N ASP A 345 -2.08 7.66 7.58
CA ASP A 345 -1.61 7.61 8.96
C ASP A 345 -2.72 7.03 9.84
N ASP A 346 -2.59 5.76 10.17
CA ASP A 346 -3.57 5.05 10.99
C ASP A 346 -3.63 5.62 12.42
N LEU A 347 -2.60 6.37 12.84
CA LEU A 347 -2.50 7.02 14.15
C LEU A 347 -2.94 8.49 14.09
N LYS A 348 -3.30 9.02 12.91
CA LYS A 348 -3.87 10.37 12.71
C LYS A 348 -3.01 11.51 13.28
N ARG A 349 -1.69 11.39 13.20
CA ARG A 349 -0.72 12.41 13.62
C ARG A 349 -0.43 13.39 12.49
N VAL A 350 -0.47 12.93 11.24
CA VAL A 350 -0.30 13.74 10.02
C VAL A 350 -1.61 13.77 9.24
N SER A 351 -1.94 14.95 8.71
CA SER A 351 -3.16 15.12 7.92
C SER A 351 -3.10 14.29 6.64
N THR A 352 -4.00 13.32 6.54
CA THR A 352 -4.25 12.48 5.37
C THR A 352 -5.75 12.48 5.08
N ALA A 353 -6.21 11.89 3.97
CA ALA A 353 -7.64 11.87 3.64
C ALA A 353 -8.52 11.10 4.67
N GLN A 354 -7.92 10.40 5.64
CA GLN A 354 -8.61 9.73 6.73
C GLN A 354 -8.65 10.55 8.04
N ASP A 355 -7.95 11.69 8.07
CA ASP A 355 -7.94 12.60 9.21
C ASP A 355 -9.33 13.25 9.36
N PRO A 356 -9.97 13.21 10.55
CA PRO A 356 -11.23 13.91 10.80
C PRO A 356 -11.18 15.42 10.55
N GLY A 357 -10.01 16.04 10.65
CA GLY A 357 -9.73 17.43 10.32
C GLY A 357 -9.36 17.68 8.86
N PHE A 358 -9.45 16.66 8.00
CA PHE A 358 -9.31 16.83 6.56
C PHE A 358 -10.53 17.60 6.01
N TYR A 359 -10.32 18.88 5.68
CA TYR A 359 -11.30 19.74 5.05
C TYR A 359 -10.89 19.97 3.60
N ASN A 360 -11.74 19.56 2.65
CA ASN A 360 -11.56 19.82 1.21
C ASN A 360 -12.02 21.23 0.81
#